data_AF-A0A150HTL4-F1
#
_entry.id   AF-A0A150HTL4-F1
#
_cell.length_a   1.000
_cell.length_b   1.000
_cell.length_c   1.000
_cell.angle_alpha   90.00
_cell.angle_beta   90.00
_cell.angle_gamma   90.00
#
_symmetry.space_group_name_H-M   'P 1'
#
loop_
_entity.id
_entity.type
_entity.pdbx_description
1 polymer ?
#
loop_
_entity_poly.entity_id
_entity_poly.type
_entity_poly.pdbx_seq_one_letter_code
_entity_poly.pdbx_strand_id
1 'polypeptide(L)'
;MSSNREKVKKMFDYSMRLVVIYAFERARIKANHADDLAYFQQVDQIITERLKRFYLIATEGVIQDMAKAGDIQESDINKIIQECMDKFKQYYWNFYQFGLLPGENSFFKKFGLNSKMIRHHFKDINRYLKHEVKGGDIELSKRMRFIKSYNIFTLIFKNNFDQIFFKYHEIDQAFQNQTEDFFFLNEFVGLINLLPYYSPYYVPSITDLESYQILTKNKKHFSARYTPSIKEQSYDTSYLDLNHKPIALIDSILQFIFQHTQHLVNWHYFRDNRNEELSDEQRLKLMRDREDKECKQLDQVAKILEAMFSALPNDQKILYSFAKKKNSTKSVMTSLMFHNFKSNYLESKQENIVDNVSSNAKSDDELAHELYVEFFKYLRSGFSQIGIQTTAFTDGKIDKFMLTRDHGKVVIVKGSSFRINYINHMKKFINS
;
A
#
# COMPACT_ATOMS: atom_id res chain seq x y z
N MET A 1 -32.13 11.52 2.65
CA MET A 1 -30.83 10.88 2.35
C MET A 1 -30.11 10.70 3.69
N SER A 2 -29.70 9.48 4.06
CA SER A 2 -29.22 9.16 5.42
C SER A 2 -27.94 9.96 5.74
N SER A 3 -27.86 10.59 6.92
CA SER A 3 -26.67 11.38 7.31
C SER A 3 -25.38 10.55 7.42
N ASN A 4 -25.50 9.23 7.42
CA ASN A 4 -24.38 8.30 7.55
C ASN A 4 -23.63 8.14 6.22
N ARG A 5 -24.35 8.03 5.10
CA ARG A 5 -23.72 7.94 3.76
C ARG A 5 -22.82 9.12 3.43
N GLU A 6 -23.21 10.33 3.84
CA GLU A 6 -22.38 11.53 3.65
C GLU A 6 -21.12 11.53 4.50
N LYS A 7 -21.19 11.03 5.75
CA LYS A 7 -20.02 10.91 6.64
C LYS A 7 -19.00 9.94 6.05
N VAL A 8 -19.44 8.77 5.58
CA VAL A 8 -18.49 7.80 5.01
C VAL A 8 -17.94 8.27 3.66
N LYS A 9 -18.72 9.02 2.86
CA LYS A 9 -18.22 9.71 1.67
C LYS A 9 -17.12 10.71 1.97
N LYS A 10 -17.31 11.54 2.99
CA LYS A 10 -16.30 12.51 3.43
C LYS A 10 -15.01 11.81 3.83
N MET A 11 -15.12 10.71 4.57
CA MET A 11 -13.97 9.90 4.97
C MET A 11 -13.26 9.27 3.77
N PHE A 12 -14.01 8.65 2.85
CA PHE A 12 -13.48 8.10 1.60
C PHE A 12 -12.70 9.16 0.80
N ASP A 13 -13.28 10.34 0.60
CA ASP A 13 -12.62 11.42 -0.12
C ASP A 13 -11.29 11.82 0.55
N TYR A 14 -11.23 11.90 1.89
CA TYR A 14 -10.00 12.22 2.61
C TYR A 14 -8.95 11.09 2.56
N SER A 15 -9.36 9.83 2.69
CA SER A 15 -8.47 8.68 2.52
C SER A 15 -7.83 8.67 1.13
N MET A 16 -8.61 8.97 0.09
CA MET A 16 -8.11 8.98 -1.28
C MET A 16 -7.16 10.14 -1.56
N ARG A 17 -7.38 11.30 -0.91
CA ARG A 17 -6.40 12.39 -0.93
C ARG A 17 -5.06 11.95 -0.35
N LEU A 18 -5.06 11.16 0.72
CA LEU A 18 -3.83 10.64 1.32
C LEU A 18 -3.12 9.63 0.43
N VAL A 19 -3.87 8.69 -0.16
CA VAL A 19 -3.33 7.77 -1.17
C VAL A 19 -2.59 8.55 -2.24
N VAL A 20 -3.24 9.56 -2.81
CA VAL A 20 -2.64 10.41 -3.83
C VAL A 20 -1.35 11.07 -3.35
N ILE A 21 -1.35 11.59 -2.12
CA ILE A 21 -0.18 12.24 -1.52
C ILE A 21 0.96 11.24 -1.36
N TYR A 22 0.71 10.08 -0.76
CA TYR A 22 1.73 9.05 -0.59
C TYR A 22 2.24 8.49 -1.90
N ALA A 23 1.37 8.34 -2.90
CA ALA A 23 1.74 7.90 -4.24
C ALA A 23 2.74 8.87 -4.87
N PHE A 24 2.47 10.16 -4.75
CA PHE A 24 3.35 11.21 -5.24
C PHE A 24 4.67 11.28 -4.48
N GLU A 25 4.61 11.26 -3.14
CA GLU A 25 5.79 11.27 -2.30
C GLU A 25 6.69 10.08 -2.62
N ARG A 26 6.10 8.90 -2.77
CA ARG A 26 6.80 7.68 -3.18
C ARG A 26 7.47 7.85 -4.54
N ALA A 27 6.76 8.34 -5.56
CA ALA A 27 7.33 8.59 -6.88
C ALA A 27 8.49 9.60 -6.82
N ARG A 28 8.33 10.69 -6.06
CA ARG A 28 9.36 11.71 -5.87
C ARG A 28 10.60 11.17 -5.16
N ILE A 29 10.42 10.40 -4.09
CA ILE A 29 11.52 9.78 -3.33
C ILE A 29 12.30 8.84 -4.25
N LYS A 30 11.61 8.01 -5.04
CA LYS A 30 12.27 7.11 -6.01
C LYS A 30 13.10 7.87 -7.03
N ALA A 31 12.58 8.98 -7.56
CA ALA A 31 13.30 9.80 -8.54
C ALA A 31 14.53 10.50 -7.92
N ASN A 32 14.39 11.07 -6.73
CA ASN A 32 15.46 11.86 -6.08
C ASN A 32 16.54 10.99 -5.40
N HIS A 33 16.25 9.72 -5.16
CA HIS A 33 17.12 8.79 -4.45
C HIS A 33 17.31 7.47 -5.24
N ALA A 34 17.43 7.57 -6.56
CA ALA A 34 17.54 6.40 -7.45
C ALA A 34 18.71 5.47 -7.05
N ASP A 35 19.89 6.03 -6.73
CA ASP A 35 21.06 5.24 -6.32
C ASP A 35 20.83 4.44 -5.04
N ASP A 36 20.23 5.09 -4.03
CA ASP A 36 19.92 4.44 -2.75
C ASP A 36 18.88 3.33 -2.97
N LEU A 37 17.88 3.57 -3.83
CA LEU A 37 16.86 2.59 -4.17
C LEU A 37 17.44 1.38 -4.93
N ALA A 38 18.29 1.61 -5.93
CA ALA A 38 18.95 0.56 -6.70
C ALA A 38 19.77 -0.36 -5.79
N TYR A 39 20.48 0.23 -4.82
CA TYR A 39 21.19 -0.52 -3.80
C TYR A 39 20.24 -1.41 -2.98
N PHE A 40 19.14 -0.87 -2.45
CA PHE A 40 18.20 -1.67 -1.64
C PHE A 40 17.47 -2.73 -2.47
N GLN A 41 17.24 -2.51 -3.76
CA GLN A 41 16.69 -3.52 -4.67
C GLN A 41 17.67 -4.69 -4.88
N GLN A 42 18.97 -4.43 -5.05
CA GLN A 42 19.99 -5.48 -5.11
C GLN A 42 20.04 -6.29 -3.80
N VAL A 43 20.00 -5.59 -2.66
CA VAL A 43 19.95 -6.23 -1.35
C VAL A 43 18.67 -7.07 -1.19
N ASP A 44 17.52 -6.59 -1.66
CA ASP A 44 16.24 -7.32 -1.64
C ASP A 44 16.30 -8.63 -2.44
N GLN A 45 17.02 -8.68 -3.56
CA GLN A 45 17.22 -9.91 -4.33
C GLN A 45 17.95 -10.98 -3.49
N ILE A 46 19.05 -10.59 -2.83
CA ILE A 46 19.82 -11.48 -1.94
C ILE A 46 18.96 -11.98 -0.78
N ILE A 47 18.20 -11.07 -0.15
CA ILE A 47 17.27 -11.41 0.94
C ILE A 47 16.22 -12.39 0.45
N THR A 48 15.61 -12.12 -0.70
CA THR A 48 14.55 -12.94 -1.30
C THR A 48 15.02 -14.39 -1.51
N GLU A 49 16.21 -14.57 -2.07
CA GLU A 49 16.78 -15.91 -2.26
C GLU A 49 17.00 -16.65 -0.95
N ARG A 50 17.55 -15.95 0.07
CA ARG A 50 17.81 -16.55 1.38
C ARG A 50 16.53 -16.91 2.12
N LEU A 51 15.54 -16.03 2.10
CA LEU A 51 14.22 -16.28 2.67
C LEU A 51 13.54 -17.46 1.97
N LYS A 52 13.64 -17.56 0.64
CA LYS A 52 13.07 -18.66 -0.13
C LYS A 52 13.71 -19.99 0.26
N ARG A 53 15.04 -20.04 0.37
CA ARG A 53 15.76 -21.25 0.83
C ARG A 53 15.32 -21.66 2.24
N PHE A 54 15.25 -20.71 3.17
CA PHE A 54 14.80 -20.98 4.53
C PHE A 54 13.36 -21.49 4.57
N TYR A 55 12.44 -20.82 3.87
CA TYR A 55 11.04 -21.23 3.81
C TYR A 55 10.91 -22.64 3.28
N LEU A 56 11.46 -22.94 2.10
CA LEU A 56 11.38 -24.27 1.49
C LEU A 56 11.92 -25.35 2.43
N ILE A 57 13.13 -25.19 2.97
CA ILE A 57 13.73 -26.18 3.88
C ILE A 57 12.87 -26.37 5.14
N ALA A 58 12.33 -25.28 5.68
CA ALA A 58 11.63 -25.33 6.96
C ALA A 58 10.16 -25.74 6.85
N THR A 59 9.56 -25.68 5.65
CA THR A 59 8.12 -25.95 5.45
C THR A 59 7.82 -27.08 4.45
N GLU A 60 8.83 -27.65 3.77
CA GLU A 60 8.64 -28.69 2.74
C GLU A 60 7.81 -29.87 3.24
N GLY A 61 8.15 -30.46 4.39
CA GLY A 61 7.39 -31.56 4.96
C GLY A 61 5.95 -31.17 5.31
N VAL A 62 5.75 -29.99 5.90
CA VAL A 62 4.42 -29.51 6.31
C VAL A 62 3.51 -29.26 5.10
N ILE A 63 4.04 -28.66 4.03
CA ILE A 63 3.26 -28.40 2.81
C ILE A 63 2.89 -29.71 2.10
N GLN A 64 3.80 -30.68 2.05
CA GLN A 64 3.52 -32.01 1.49
C GLN A 64 2.44 -32.74 2.29
N ASP A 65 2.49 -32.66 3.62
CA ASP A 65 1.50 -33.29 4.50
C ASP A 65 0.12 -32.63 4.36
N MET A 66 0.05 -31.29 4.28
CA MET A 66 -1.19 -30.56 4.02
C MET A 66 -1.79 -30.88 2.64
N ALA A 67 -0.96 -31.01 1.60
CA ALA A 67 -1.42 -31.40 0.27
C ALA A 67 -1.99 -32.83 0.25
N LYS A 68 -1.32 -33.79 0.93
CA LYS A 68 -1.80 -35.16 1.07
C LYS A 68 -3.09 -35.27 1.88
N ALA A 69 -3.26 -34.41 2.88
CA ALA A 69 -4.47 -34.33 3.70
C ALA A 69 -5.66 -33.68 2.96
N GLY A 70 -5.43 -33.08 1.79
CA GLY A 70 -6.45 -32.37 1.02
C GLY A 70 -6.75 -30.96 1.55
N ASP A 71 -5.94 -30.44 2.49
CA ASP A 71 -6.10 -29.10 3.07
C ASP A 71 -5.71 -27.98 2.08
N ILE A 72 -4.87 -28.31 1.09
CA ILE A 72 -4.39 -27.40 0.06
C ILE A 72 -4.44 -28.12 -1.28
N GLN A 73 -5.00 -27.49 -2.33
CA GLN A 73 -4.88 -28.01 -3.68
C GLN A 73 -3.47 -27.78 -4.24
N GLU A 74 -2.95 -28.76 -4.99
CA GLU A 74 -1.61 -28.69 -5.57
C GLU A 74 -1.43 -27.47 -6.49
N SER A 75 -2.52 -27.05 -7.17
CA SER A 75 -2.60 -25.84 -7.99
C SER A 75 -2.38 -24.54 -7.20
N ASP A 76 -2.68 -24.52 -5.90
CA ASP A 76 -2.59 -23.34 -5.04
C ASP A 76 -1.25 -23.21 -4.32
N ILE A 77 -0.41 -24.25 -4.32
CA ILE A 77 0.87 -24.28 -3.60
C ILE A 77 1.76 -23.09 -4.00
N ASN A 78 1.91 -22.84 -5.30
CA ASN A 78 2.74 -21.73 -5.79
C ASN A 78 2.22 -20.37 -5.35
N LYS A 79 0.90 -20.20 -5.30
CA LYS A 79 0.27 -18.96 -4.84
C LYS A 79 0.51 -18.74 -3.34
N ILE A 80 0.35 -19.79 -2.53
CA ILE A 80 0.60 -19.75 -1.08
C ILE A 80 2.07 -19.42 -0.80
N ILE A 81 3.00 -20.06 -1.52
CA ILE A 81 4.44 -19.77 -1.41
C ILE A 81 4.69 -18.29 -1.71
N GLN A 82 4.11 -17.75 -2.79
CA GLN A 82 4.30 -16.35 -3.15
C GLN A 82 3.75 -15.40 -2.06
N GLU A 83 2.55 -15.65 -1.53
CA GLU A 83 1.98 -14.87 -0.44
C GLU A 83 2.82 -14.94 0.84
N CYS A 84 3.35 -16.13 1.17
CA CYS A 84 4.28 -16.34 2.27
C CYS A 84 5.56 -15.52 2.09
N MET A 85 6.15 -15.57 0.89
CA MET A 85 7.38 -14.86 0.56
C MET A 85 7.19 -13.35 0.64
N ASP A 86 6.04 -12.83 0.21
CA ASP A 86 5.76 -11.40 0.28
C ASP A 86 5.63 -10.91 1.73
N LYS A 87 4.97 -11.69 2.58
CA LYS A 87 4.92 -11.42 4.04
C LYS A 87 6.30 -11.55 4.69
N PHE A 88 7.09 -12.57 4.32
CA PHE A 88 8.44 -12.76 4.86
C PHE A 88 9.38 -11.60 4.54
N LYS A 89 9.35 -11.10 3.30
CA LYS A 89 10.13 -9.93 2.89
C LYS A 89 9.74 -8.69 3.68
N GLN A 90 8.44 -8.45 3.84
CA GLN A 90 7.97 -7.34 4.68
C GLN A 90 8.51 -7.45 6.11
N TYR A 91 8.40 -8.65 6.70
CA TYR A 91 8.82 -8.89 8.08
C TYR A 91 10.32 -8.70 8.23
N TYR A 92 11.09 -9.16 7.26
CA TYR A 92 12.53 -8.96 7.23
C TYR A 92 12.88 -7.47 7.18
N TRP A 93 12.29 -6.69 6.27
CA TRP A 93 12.62 -5.27 6.14
C TRP A 93 12.21 -4.46 7.36
N ASN A 94 11.07 -4.80 7.97
CA ASN A 94 10.66 -4.23 9.24
C ASN A 94 11.64 -4.60 10.38
N PHE A 95 12.14 -5.83 10.40
CA PHE A 95 13.15 -6.26 11.36
C PHE A 95 14.50 -5.57 11.11
N TYR A 96 14.92 -5.43 9.86
CA TYR A 96 16.15 -4.78 9.46
C TYR A 96 16.16 -3.30 9.87
N GLN A 97 15.09 -2.58 9.56
CA GLN A 97 14.99 -1.15 9.79
C GLN A 97 14.60 -0.81 11.23
N PHE A 98 13.73 -1.62 11.85
CA PHE A 98 13.11 -1.31 13.14
C PHE A 98 13.31 -2.36 14.23
N GLY A 99 14.06 -3.44 14.00
CA GLY A 99 14.23 -4.51 14.99
C GLY A 99 12.93 -5.21 15.40
N LEU A 100 11.82 -4.93 14.72
CA LEU A 100 10.50 -5.42 15.07
C LEU A 100 10.30 -6.81 14.49
N LEU A 101 9.81 -7.71 15.34
CA LEU A 101 9.18 -8.93 14.88
C LEU A 101 7.67 -8.78 15.03
N PRO A 102 6.88 -9.45 14.18
CA PRO A 102 5.43 -9.41 14.29
C PRO A 102 4.97 -9.98 15.62
N GLY A 103 3.95 -9.35 16.22
CA GLY A 103 3.21 -9.88 17.37
C GLY A 103 2.36 -11.09 16.95
N GLU A 104 1.63 -10.97 15.84
CA GLU A 104 0.88 -12.08 15.25
C GLU A 104 1.71 -12.94 14.28
N ASN A 105 2.03 -14.15 14.73
CA ASN A 105 2.76 -15.19 14.00
C ASN A 105 1.88 -16.40 13.67
N SER A 106 0.56 -16.26 13.79
CA SER A 106 -0.45 -17.31 13.51
C SER A 106 -0.30 -17.90 12.12
N PHE A 107 -0.06 -17.05 11.11
CA PHE A 107 0.17 -17.47 9.72
C PHE A 107 1.39 -18.38 9.57
N PHE A 108 2.52 -18.03 10.16
CA PHE A 108 3.76 -18.82 10.07
C PHE A 108 3.76 -20.06 10.96
N LYS A 109 3.03 -20.02 12.09
CA LYS A 109 2.81 -21.19 12.94
C LYS A 109 2.12 -22.33 12.21
N LYS A 110 1.20 -22.04 11.27
CA LYS A 110 0.55 -23.06 10.43
C LYS A 110 1.55 -23.85 9.60
N PHE A 111 2.70 -23.26 9.29
CA PHE A 111 3.81 -23.89 8.57
C PHE A 111 4.93 -24.38 9.50
N GLY A 112 4.69 -24.51 10.81
CA GLY A 112 5.68 -24.96 11.79
C GLY A 112 6.74 -23.93 12.19
N LEU A 113 6.61 -22.68 11.72
CA LEU A 113 7.61 -21.63 11.96
C LEU A 113 7.25 -20.80 13.20
N ASN A 114 8.17 -20.76 14.17
CA ASN A 114 8.03 -19.92 15.37
C ASN A 114 8.89 -18.65 15.29
N SER A 115 8.55 -17.64 16.11
CA SER A 115 9.27 -16.34 16.10
C SER A 115 10.76 -16.44 16.43
N LYS A 116 11.20 -17.45 17.21
CA LYS A 116 12.62 -17.62 17.55
C LYS A 116 13.42 -18.07 16.34
N MET A 117 12.89 -19.01 15.56
CA MET A 117 13.49 -19.47 14.30
C MET A 117 13.59 -18.32 13.29
N ILE A 118 12.50 -17.60 13.08
CA ILE A 118 12.45 -16.45 12.16
C ILE A 118 13.46 -15.37 12.59
N ARG A 119 13.50 -15.03 13.89
CA ARG A 119 14.46 -14.06 14.45
C ARG A 119 15.91 -14.48 14.17
N HIS A 120 16.23 -15.75 14.42
CA HIS A 120 17.57 -16.28 14.24
C HIS A 120 17.97 -16.16 12.77
N HIS A 121 17.10 -16.60 11.86
CA HIS A 121 17.36 -16.54 10.43
C HIS A 121 17.55 -15.09 9.92
N PHE A 122 16.72 -14.15 10.35
CA PHE A 122 16.89 -12.74 9.98
C PHE A 122 18.22 -12.15 10.49
N LYS A 123 18.67 -12.54 11.69
CA LYS A 123 19.99 -12.14 12.20
C LYS A 123 21.13 -12.71 11.34
N ASP A 124 20.99 -13.93 10.85
CA ASP A 124 21.99 -14.55 9.98
C ASP A 124 22.06 -13.86 8.61
N ILE A 125 20.91 -13.49 8.02
CA ILE A 125 20.87 -12.66 6.81
C ILE A 125 21.58 -11.32 7.06
N ASN A 126 21.29 -10.63 8.18
CA ASN A 126 21.96 -9.38 8.52
C ASN A 126 23.48 -9.54 8.67
N ARG A 127 23.94 -10.65 9.25
CA ARG A 127 25.37 -10.96 9.36
C ARG A 127 25.98 -11.13 7.97
N TYR A 128 25.31 -11.89 7.10
CA TYR A 128 25.76 -12.10 5.72
C TYR A 128 25.88 -10.79 4.93
N LEU A 129 24.85 -9.94 4.97
CA LEU A 129 24.86 -8.66 4.25
C LEU A 129 26.00 -7.73 4.70
N LYS A 130 26.40 -7.77 5.98
CA LYS A 130 27.56 -7.00 6.47
C LYS A 130 28.89 -7.43 5.84
N HIS A 131 29.01 -8.70 5.43
CA HIS A 131 30.24 -9.22 4.83
C HIS A 131 30.29 -9.00 3.31
N GLU A 132 29.15 -9.05 2.65
CA GLU A 132 29.04 -8.95 1.19
C GLU A 132 28.98 -7.52 0.70
N VAL A 133 28.37 -6.63 1.48
CA VAL A 133 28.08 -5.28 1.03
C VAL A 133 29.14 -4.31 1.55
N LYS A 134 30.21 -4.14 0.77
CA LYS A 134 31.26 -3.14 1.03
C LYS A 134 30.82 -1.77 0.48
N GLY A 135 30.86 -0.75 1.31
CA GLY A 135 30.76 0.66 0.92
C GLY A 135 31.63 1.49 1.84
N GLY A 136 32.24 2.56 1.32
CA GLY A 136 33.02 3.50 2.16
C GLY A 136 32.14 4.24 3.17
N ASP A 137 32.74 4.81 4.22
CA ASP A 137 32.01 5.43 5.35
C ASP A 137 31.01 6.53 4.95
N ILE A 138 31.29 7.24 3.84
CA ILE A 138 30.43 8.31 3.30
C ILE A 138 29.13 7.73 2.71
N GLU A 139 29.22 6.62 1.97
CA GLU A 139 28.04 5.94 1.41
C GLU A 139 27.18 5.33 2.51
N LEU A 140 27.82 4.76 3.54
CA LEU A 140 27.14 4.21 4.70
C LEU A 140 26.32 5.30 5.43
N SER A 141 26.90 6.48 5.62
CA SER A 141 26.25 7.61 6.28
C SER A 141 25.07 8.17 5.46
N LYS A 142 25.18 8.21 4.12
CA LYS A 142 24.07 8.58 3.22
C LYS A 142 22.93 7.57 3.31
N ARG A 143 23.24 6.27 3.21
CA ARG A 143 22.26 5.17 3.31
C ARG A 143 21.57 5.16 4.67
N MET A 144 22.30 5.37 5.77
CA MET A 144 21.69 5.46 7.10
C MET A 144 20.70 6.63 7.23
N ARG A 145 20.97 7.78 6.60
CA ARG A 145 19.99 8.88 6.55
C ARG A 145 18.74 8.51 5.76
N PHE A 146 18.91 7.78 4.65
CA PHE A 146 17.80 7.29 3.85
C PHE A 146 16.92 6.30 4.64
N ILE A 147 17.53 5.29 5.28
CA ILE A 147 16.86 4.30 6.16
C ILE A 147 16.11 4.99 7.31
N LYS A 148 16.65 6.07 7.87
CA LYS A 148 15.99 6.86 8.92
C LYS A 148 14.83 7.71 8.43
N SER A 149 14.80 8.04 7.14
CA SER A 149 13.82 8.98 6.58
C SER A 149 12.62 8.29 5.92
N TYR A 150 12.80 7.07 5.41
CA TYR A 150 11.80 6.40 4.59
C TYR A 150 11.69 4.90 4.91
N ASN A 151 10.50 4.34 4.72
CA ASN A 151 10.27 2.90 4.79
C ASN A 151 10.85 2.21 3.54
N ILE A 152 11.87 1.38 3.72
CA ILE A 152 12.53 0.71 2.61
C ILE A 152 11.56 -0.23 1.90
N PHE A 153 10.83 -1.06 2.66
CA PHE A 153 9.89 -2.03 2.11
C PHE A 153 8.87 -1.36 1.19
N THR A 154 8.18 -0.31 1.64
CA THR A 154 7.18 0.39 0.82
C THR A 154 7.79 0.99 -0.45
N LEU A 155 9.06 1.41 -0.43
CA LEU A 155 9.73 1.92 -1.62
C LEU A 155 10.09 0.80 -2.62
N ILE A 156 10.63 -0.33 -2.17
CA ILE A 156 11.06 -1.42 -3.06
C ILE A 156 9.91 -2.32 -3.52
N PHE A 157 8.85 -2.50 -2.71
CA PHE A 157 7.81 -3.48 -2.99
C PHE A 157 6.79 -3.03 -4.04
N LYS A 158 6.00 -3.97 -4.56
CA LYS A 158 4.97 -3.69 -5.58
C LYS A 158 3.98 -2.64 -5.08
N ASN A 159 3.67 -1.67 -5.94
CA ASN A 159 2.74 -0.59 -5.64
C ASN A 159 1.30 -1.13 -5.62
N ASN A 160 0.57 -1.02 -4.49
CA ASN A 160 -0.85 -1.35 -4.45
C ASN A 160 -1.74 -0.26 -5.05
N PHE A 161 -1.14 0.82 -5.58
CA PHE A 161 -1.88 1.97 -6.11
C PHE A 161 -2.88 1.59 -7.18
N ASP A 162 -2.52 0.65 -8.03
CA ASP A 162 -3.34 0.22 -9.15
C ASP A 162 -4.63 -0.45 -8.65
N GLN A 163 -4.51 -1.31 -7.62
CA GLN A 163 -5.67 -1.89 -6.94
C GLN A 163 -6.51 -0.81 -6.27
N ILE A 164 -5.87 0.15 -5.58
CA ILE A 164 -6.56 1.29 -4.95
C ILE A 164 -7.27 2.16 -5.99
N PHE A 165 -6.69 2.34 -7.18
CA PHE A 165 -7.25 3.11 -8.29
C PHE A 165 -8.55 2.47 -8.79
N PHE A 166 -8.56 1.16 -9.01
CA PHE A 166 -9.75 0.45 -9.44
C PHE A 166 -10.80 0.38 -8.30
N LYS A 167 -10.38 0.10 -7.07
CA LYS A 167 -11.27 0.09 -5.89
C LYS A 167 -11.93 1.46 -5.66
N TYR A 168 -11.22 2.55 -5.89
CA TYR A 168 -11.78 3.91 -5.86
C TYR A 168 -12.96 4.07 -6.83
N HIS A 169 -12.81 3.56 -8.05
CA HIS A 169 -13.86 3.67 -9.07
C HIS A 169 -15.06 2.77 -8.78
N GLU A 170 -14.84 1.58 -8.23
CA GLU A 170 -15.88 0.69 -7.73
C GLU A 170 -16.71 1.39 -6.65
N ILE A 171 -16.04 1.98 -5.64
CA ILE A 171 -16.68 2.70 -4.53
C ILE A 171 -17.41 3.97 -5.00
N ASP A 172 -16.82 4.78 -5.89
CA ASP A 172 -17.49 6.00 -6.42
C ASP A 172 -18.71 5.65 -7.28
N GLN A 173 -18.71 4.51 -7.98
CA GLN A 173 -19.91 4.01 -8.68
C GLN A 173 -20.98 3.52 -7.71
N ALA A 174 -20.61 2.78 -6.66
CA ALA A 174 -21.53 2.40 -5.59
C ALA A 174 -22.20 3.63 -4.96
N PHE A 175 -21.44 4.72 -4.74
CA PHE A 175 -22.00 5.99 -4.29
C PHE A 175 -23.08 6.54 -5.21
N GLN A 176 -22.85 6.49 -6.53
CA GLN A 176 -23.78 7.00 -7.55
C GLN A 176 -25.06 6.14 -7.65
N ASN A 177 -24.91 4.81 -7.51
CA ASN A 177 -26.00 3.85 -7.70
C ASN A 177 -26.91 3.66 -6.48
N GLN A 178 -26.70 4.41 -5.39
CA GLN A 178 -27.52 4.30 -4.17
C GLN A 178 -27.55 2.90 -3.53
N THR A 179 -26.47 2.11 -3.67
CA THR A 179 -26.33 0.81 -2.97
C THR A 179 -26.47 0.95 -1.45
N GLU A 180 -26.90 -0.13 -0.79
CA GLU A 180 -27.10 -0.19 0.66
C GLU A 180 -25.84 0.20 1.45
N ASP A 181 -26.04 0.91 2.57
CA ASP A 181 -24.96 1.50 3.38
C ASP A 181 -23.99 0.43 3.95
N PHE A 182 -24.47 -0.79 4.20
CA PHE A 182 -23.66 -1.94 4.66
C PHE A 182 -22.69 -2.48 3.60
N PHE A 183 -23.16 -2.69 2.36
CA PHE A 183 -22.30 -3.10 1.25
C PHE A 183 -21.20 -2.06 1.01
N PHE A 184 -21.57 -0.80 1.15
CA PHE A 184 -20.65 0.32 1.02
C PHE A 184 -19.57 0.36 2.11
N LEU A 185 -19.92 0.10 3.38
CA LEU A 185 -18.95 0.02 4.47
C LEU A 185 -17.92 -1.10 4.24
N ASN A 186 -18.36 -2.27 3.76
CA ASN A 186 -17.48 -3.37 3.38
C ASN A 186 -16.46 -2.99 2.30
N GLU A 187 -16.93 -2.30 1.27
CA GLU A 187 -16.08 -1.82 0.18
C GLU A 187 -15.02 -0.82 0.67
N PHE A 188 -15.43 0.10 1.55
CA PHE A 188 -14.54 1.07 2.18
C PHE A 188 -13.48 0.39 3.09
N VAL A 189 -13.86 -0.67 3.80
CA VAL A 189 -12.92 -1.48 4.59
C VAL A 189 -11.92 -2.20 3.68
N GLY A 190 -12.39 -2.74 2.56
CA GLY A 190 -11.54 -3.31 1.52
C GLY A 190 -10.49 -2.31 1.04
N LEU A 191 -10.88 -1.05 0.83
CA LEU A 191 -9.95 0.03 0.54
C LEU A 191 -8.96 0.27 1.69
N ILE A 192 -9.42 0.37 2.94
CA ILE A 192 -8.54 0.59 4.09
C ILE A 192 -7.48 -0.50 4.17
N ASN A 193 -7.80 -1.76 3.90
CA ASN A 193 -6.85 -2.88 3.90
C ASN A 193 -5.72 -2.74 2.87
N LEU A 194 -5.91 -1.92 1.83
CA LEU A 194 -4.88 -1.60 0.84
C LEU A 194 -3.94 -0.46 1.28
N LEU A 195 -4.38 0.40 2.21
CA LEU A 195 -3.65 1.56 2.72
C LEU A 195 -2.47 1.29 3.68
N PRO A 196 -2.45 0.26 4.57
CA PRO A 196 -1.41 0.11 5.59
C PRO A 196 -0.01 -0.18 5.03
N TYR A 197 0.08 -0.60 3.78
CA TYR A 197 1.35 -0.90 3.10
C TYR A 197 1.86 0.27 2.24
N TYR A 198 1.06 1.33 2.11
CA TYR A 198 1.16 2.26 0.99
C TYR A 198 2.04 3.50 1.27
N SER A 199 2.29 3.86 2.53
CA SER A 199 3.04 5.07 2.87
C SER A 199 4.57 4.87 2.80
N PRO A 200 5.31 5.71 2.05
CA PRO A 200 6.77 5.66 2.04
C PRO A 200 7.40 6.14 3.37
N TYR A 201 6.58 6.65 4.29
CA TYR A 201 6.98 7.08 5.63
C TYR A 201 6.58 6.07 6.71
N TYR A 202 5.86 5.01 6.33
CA TYR A 202 5.26 4.06 7.25
C TYR A 202 6.30 3.47 8.18
N VAL A 203 6.13 3.65 9.48
CA VAL A 203 6.84 2.85 10.47
C VAL A 203 5.79 1.92 11.04
N PRO A 204 5.96 0.59 11.04
CA PRO A 204 5.06 -0.27 11.76
C PRO A 204 5.14 0.10 13.24
N SER A 205 4.24 0.96 13.73
CA SER A 205 3.96 0.98 15.16
C SER A 205 3.29 -0.34 15.46
N ILE A 206 3.89 -1.12 16.36
CA ILE A 206 3.15 -2.12 17.10
C ILE A 206 2.06 -1.34 17.81
N THR A 207 0.89 -1.18 17.21
CA THR A 207 -0.25 -0.61 17.93
C THR A 207 -0.74 -1.69 18.87
N ASP A 208 -0.77 -1.33 20.14
CA ASP A 208 -1.23 -2.10 21.28
C ASP A 208 -2.72 -2.51 21.26
N LEU A 209 -3.34 -2.65 20.08
CA LEU A 209 -4.64 -3.31 19.97
C LEU A 209 -4.53 -4.83 20.14
N GLU A 210 -3.32 -5.41 20.04
CA GLU A 210 -3.04 -6.78 20.51
C GLU A 210 -2.93 -6.88 22.05
N SER A 211 -2.77 -5.77 22.79
CA SER A 211 -2.61 -5.79 24.25
C SER A 211 -3.92 -5.72 25.04
N TYR A 212 -5.06 -5.53 24.38
CA TYR A 212 -6.38 -5.49 25.04
C TYR A 212 -6.84 -6.84 25.64
N GLN A 213 -6.05 -7.91 25.51
CA GLN A 213 -6.29 -9.19 26.21
C GLN A 213 -5.33 -9.47 27.37
N ILE A 214 -4.34 -8.62 27.65
CA ILE A 214 -3.40 -8.90 28.76
C ILE A 214 -3.83 -8.09 29.99
N LEU A 215 -4.81 -8.63 30.71
CA LEU A 215 -5.35 -8.12 31.98
C LEU A 215 -4.32 -8.02 33.12
N THR A 216 -3.04 -8.30 32.89
CA THR A 216 -2.02 -8.16 33.93
C THR A 216 -0.68 -7.69 33.36
N LYS A 217 -0.19 -6.59 33.94
CA LYS A 217 1.18 -6.04 33.94
C LYS A 217 1.48 -4.90 32.95
N ASN A 218 1.61 -3.73 33.58
CA ASN A 218 2.39 -2.55 33.19
C ASN A 218 2.05 -1.89 31.84
N LYS A 219 1.32 -0.77 31.92
CA LYS A 219 1.16 0.19 30.83
C LYS A 219 2.54 0.57 30.29
N LYS A 220 2.86 0.11 29.08
CA LYS A 220 3.98 0.65 28.30
C LYS A 220 3.45 1.83 27.50
N HIS A 221 4.02 3.00 27.70
CA HIS A 221 3.69 4.18 26.91
C HIS A 221 4.27 4.05 25.49
N PHE A 222 3.45 4.33 24.48
CA PHE A 222 3.82 4.27 23.07
C PHE A 222 4.50 5.54 22.60
N SER A 223 5.53 5.38 21.77
CA SER A 223 6.14 6.42 20.95
C SER A 223 6.32 5.86 19.54
N ALA A 224 5.88 6.60 18.52
CA ALA A 224 5.88 6.20 17.10
C ALA A 224 7.30 6.18 16.47
N ARG A 225 8.34 5.89 17.26
CA ARG A 225 9.72 6.27 16.94
C ARG A 225 10.69 5.21 17.39
N TYR A 226 11.17 4.43 16.44
CA TYR A 226 12.22 3.45 16.68
C TYR A 226 13.44 3.76 15.83
N THR A 227 14.60 3.86 16.48
CA THR A 227 15.89 3.57 15.85
C THR A 227 16.57 2.52 16.70
N PRO A 228 17.15 1.45 16.13
CA PRO A 228 18.02 0.59 16.90
C PRO A 228 19.32 1.35 17.16
N SER A 229 19.68 1.55 18.42
CA SER A 229 21.08 1.79 18.77
C SER A 229 21.71 0.42 19.03
N ILE A 230 22.61 -0.01 18.14
CA ILE A 230 23.43 -1.20 18.40
C ILE A 230 24.65 -0.71 19.16
N LYS A 231 24.55 -0.70 20.50
CA LYS A 231 25.72 -0.79 21.36
C LYS A 231 25.63 -2.13 22.09
N GLU A 232 26.69 -2.91 21.96
CA GLU A 232 27.03 -4.11 22.72
C GLU A 232 25.92 -4.67 23.64
N GLN A 233 25.21 -5.68 23.13
CA GLN A 233 24.30 -6.58 23.86
C GLN A 233 23.18 -5.97 24.73
N SER A 234 22.95 -4.66 24.70
CA SER A 234 21.85 -3.98 25.38
C SER A 234 21.11 -3.07 24.40
N TYR A 235 19.78 -3.21 24.33
CA TYR A 235 18.95 -2.32 23.52
C TYR A 235 18.76 -1.02 24.30
N ASP A 236 19.62 -0.04 24.06
CA ASP A 236 19.42 1.27 24.65
C ASP A 236 18.43 2.08 23.80
N THR A 237 17.47 2.72 24.47
CA THR A 237 16.31 3.34 23.82
C THR A 237 16.68 4.74 23.34
N SER A 238 16.99 4.89 22.05
CA SER A 238 17.20 6.21 21.45
C SER A 238 15.98 6.64 20.62
N TYR A 239 15.34 7.73 21.04
CA TYR A 239 14.20 8.32 20.34
C TYR A 239 14.65 8.94 19.01
N LEU A 240 13.93 8.66 17.91
CA LEU A 240 14.07 9.45 16.68
C LEU A 240 13.70 10.91 16.97
N ASP A 241 14.44 11.85 16.39
CA ASP A 241 14.26 13.29 16.61
C ASP A 241 12.97 13.81 15.96
N LEU A 242 12.21 14.71 16.62
CA LEU A 242 10.88 15.21 16.17
C LEU A 242 10.90 16.03 14.89
N ASN A 243 12.10 16.27 14.36
CA ASN A 243 12.41 16.95 13.12
C ASN A 243 11.92 16.29 11.82
N HIS A 244 10.98 15.34 11.87
CA HIS A 244 10.40 14.78 10.66
C HIS A 244 9.34 15.73 10.06
N LYS A 245 9.40 15.87 8.74
CA LYS A 245 8.46 16.61 7.89
C LYS A 245 7.00 16.33 8.34
N PRO A 246 6.09 17.33 8.35
CA PRO A 246 4.69 17.21 8.79
C PRO A 246 3.94 15.96 8.29
N ILE A 247 4.29 15.46 7.10
CA ILE A 247 3.72 14.25 6.51
C ILE A 247 3.97 12.96 7.32
N ALA A 248 5.08 12.84 8.05
CA ALA A 248 5.37 11.67 8.88
C ALA A 248 4.52 11.62 10.15
N LEU A 249 4.22 12.79 10.74
CA LEU A 249 3.25 12.90 11.84
C LEU A 249 1.85 12.56 11.35
N ILE A 250 1.50 13.03 10.15
CA ILE A 250 0.24 12.69 9.51
C ILE A 250 0.10 11.18 9.34
N ASP A 251 1.16 10.54 8.88
CA ASP A 251 1.21 9.09 8.69
C ASP A 251 1.05 8.29 9.98
N SER A 252 1.70 8.72 11.06
CA SER A 252 1.58 8.05 12.36
C SER A 252 0.17 8.14 12.95
N ILE A 253 -0.46 9.32 12.87
CA ILE A 253 -1.84 9.53 13.34
C ILE A 253 -2.81 8.71 12.49
N LEU A 254 -2.56 8.65 11.19
CA LEU A 254 -3.37 7.89 10.25
C LEU A 254 -3.29 6.40 10.43
N GLN A 255 -2.10 5.89 10.68
CA GLN A 255 -1.88 4.50 11.00
C GLN A 255 -2.71 4.09 12.22
N PHE A 256 -2.63 4.88 13.30
CA PHE A 256 -3.44 4.64 14.49
C PHE A 256 -4.94 4.61 14.16
N ILE A 257 -5.39 5.59 13.40
CA ILE A 257 -6.78 5.71 12.95
C ILE A 257 -7.21 4.52 12.09
N PHE A 258 -6.43 4.11 11.09
CA PHE A 258 -6.79 3.05 10.16
C PHE A 258 -6.72 1.67 10.82
N GLN A 259 -5.71 1.43 11.67
CA GLN A 259 -5.63 0.21 12.49
C GLN A 259 -6.80 0.14 13.47
N HIS A 260 -7.20 1.26 14.05
CA HIS A 260 -8.38 1.31 14.91
C HIS A 260 -9.66 1.00 14.12
N THR A 261 -9.85 1.60 12.93
CA THR A 261 -10.99 1.29 12.07
C THR A 261 -11.00 -0.17 11.63
N GLN A 262 -9.87 -0.74 11.21
CA GLN A 262 -9.74 -2.16 10.87
C GLN A 262 -10.08 -3.06 12.06
N HIS A 263 -9.61 -2.72 13.25
CA HIS A 263 -9.88 -3.49 14.46
C HIS A 263 -11.36 -3.47 14.83
N LEU A 264 -11.97 -2.29 14.82
CA LEU A 264 -13.41 -2.12 15.10
C LEU A 264 -14.26 -2.95 14.13
N VAL A 265 -13.91 -2.92 12.84
CA VAL A 265 -14.61 -3.67 11.80
C VAL A 265 -14.34 -5.18 11.90
N ASN A 266 -13.10 -5.63 12.10
CA ASN A 266 -12.83 -7.06 12.26
C ASN A 266 -13.51 -7.64 13.51
N TRP A 267 -13.60 -6.85 14.58
CA TRP A 267 -14.40 -7.20 15.74
C TRP A 267 -15.89 -7.29 15.41
N HIS A 268 -16.39 -6.42 14.54
CA HIS A 268 -17.78 -6.40 14.06
C HIS A 268 -18.16 -7.66 13.27
N TYR A 269 -17.32 -8.08 12.32
CA TYR A 269 -17.65 -9.16 11.38
C TYR A 269 -17.27 -10.56 11.88
N PHE A 270 -16.19 -10.70 12.65
CA PHE A 270 -15.60 -12.02 12.91
C PHE A 270 -15.71 -12.48 14.37
N ARG A 271 -16.14 -11.62 15.30
CA ARG A 271 -16.25 -11.99 16.72
C ARG A 271 -17.64 -12.50 17.11
N ASP A 272 -18.69 -12.19 16.35
CA ASP A 272 -20.07 -12.56 16.67
C ASP A 272 -20.52 -13.96 16.21
N ASN A 273 -19.65 -14.73 15.53
CA ASN A 273 -19.86 -16.18 15.34
C ASN A 273 -19.82 -16.99 16.65
N ARG A 274 -19.81 -16.33 17.83
CA ARG A 274 -19.87 -16.97 19.15
C ARG A 274 -21.19 -16.76 19.89
N ASN A 275 -22.12 -15.96 19.33
CA ASN A 275 -23.42 -15.71 19.96
C ASN A 275 -24.52 -16.45 19.20
N GLU A 276 -24.48 -17.78 19.27
CA GLU A 276 -25.50 -18.67 18.69
C GLU A 276 -26.89 -18.49 19.34
N GLU A 277 -26.97 -17.81 20.49
CA GLU A 277 -28.19 -17.66 21.31
C GLU A 277 -29.09 -16.45 20.97
N LEU A 278 -28.67 -15.52 20.10
CA LEU A 278 -29.47 -14.35 19.74
C LEU A 278 -30.44 -14.67 18.59
N SER A 279 -31.68 -14.17 18.67
CA SER A 279 -32.63 -14.23 17.55
C SER A 279 -32.16 -13.35 16.38
N ASP A 280 -32.61 -13.66 15.17
CA ASP A 280 -32.22 -12.90 13.97
C ASP A 280 -32.62 -11.42 14.04
N GLU A 281 -33.76 -11.10 14.66
CA GLU A 281 -34.17 -9.70 14.90
C GLU A 281 -33.25 -8.98 15.90
N GLN A 282 -32.81 -9.66 16.96
CA GLN A 282 -31.87 -9.10 17.92
C GLN A 282 -30.48 -8.89 17.30
N ARG A 283 -30.04 -9.83 16.46
CA ARG A 283 -28.81 -9.71 15.66
C ARG A 283 -28.90 -8.50 14.73
N LEU A 284 -29.98 -8.36 13.97
CA LEU A 284 -30.21 -7.23 13.06
C LEU A 284 -30.23 -5.89 13.80
N LYS A 285 -30.89 -5.80 14.95
CA LYS A 285 -30.93 -4.57 15.75
C LYS A 285 -29.54 -4.21 16.29
N LEU A 286 -28.79 -5.18 16.82
CA LEU A 286 -27.41 -5.00 17.28
C LEU A 286 -26.48 -4.54 16.15
N MET A 287 -26.63 -5.10 14.94
CA MET A 287 -25.88 -4.68 13.76
C MET A 287 -26.13 -3.20 13.44
N ARG A 288 -27.39 -2.76 13.41
CA ARG A 288 -27.76 -1.36 13.14
C ARG A 288 -27.26 -0.38 14.20
N ASP A 289 -27.44 -0.68 15.48
CA ASP A 289 -26.98 0.19 16.58
C ASP A 289 -25.44 0.35 16.59
N ARG A 290 -24.71 -0.64 16.09
CA ARG A 290 -23.24 -0.61 15.96
C ARG A 290 -22.79 0.14 14.72
N GLU A 291 -23.46 -0.06 13.58
CA GLU A 291 -23.24 0.72 12.35
C GLU A 291 -23.28 2.23 12.64
N ASP A 292 -24.25 2.69 13.43
CA ASP A 292 -24.36 4.08 13.85
C ASP A 292 -23.16 4.57 14.70
N LYS A 293 -22.60 3.71 15.56
CA LYS A 293 -21.40 4.04 16.35
C LYS A 293 -20.16 4.12 15.48
N GLU A 294 -19.99 3.18 14.54
CA GLU A 294 -18.89 3.16 13.59
C GLU A 294 -18.93 4.38 12.67
N CYS A 295 -20.11 4.72 12.16
CA CYS A 295 -20.31 5.94 11.37
C CYS A 295 -19.91 7.21 12.14
N LYS A 296 -20.16 7.27 13.46
CA LYS A 296 -19.71 8.39 14.31
C LYS A 296 -18.19 8.42 14.47
N GLN A 297 -17.54 7.28 14.63
CA GLN A 297 -16.08 7.21 14.71
C GLN A 297 -15.44 7.60 13.37
N LEU A 298 -15.99 7.15 12.25
CA LEU A 298 -15.54 7.56 10.91
C LEU A 298 -15.67 9.07 10.68
N ASP A 299 -16.73 9.70 11.18
CA ASP A 299 -16.87 11.16 11.14
C ASP A 299 -15.81 11.89 11.98
N GLN A 300 -15.48 11.37 13.16
CA GLN A 300 -14.38 11.91 13.99
C GLN A 300 -13.05 11.81 13.26
N VAL A 301 -12.79 10.68 12.62
CA VAL A 301 -11.60 10.48 11.79
C VAL A 301 -11.55 11.49 10.65
N ALA A 302 -12.66 11.66 9.92
CA ALA A 302 -12.72 12.62 8.82
C ALA A 302 -12.43 14.06 9.29
N LYS A 303 -12.89 14.44 10.49
CA LYS A 303 -12.58 15.73 11.11
C LYS A 303 -11.11 15.88 11.49
N ILE A 304 -10.49 14.82 12.03
CA ILE A 304 -9.05 14.81 12.33
C ILE A 304 -8.24 15.01 11.05
N LEU A 305 -8.59 14.28 9.99
CA LEU A 305 -7.98 14.41 8.67
C LEU A 305 -8.09 15.82 8.10
N GLU A 306 -9.29 16.38 8.14
CA GLU A 306 -9.57 17.74 7.71
C GLU A 306 -8.73 18.78 8.47
N ALA A 307 -8.63 18.64 9.79
CA ALA A 307 -7.81 19.51 10.64
C ALA A 307 -6.31 19.38 10.31
N MET A 308 -5.82 18.15 10.13
CA MET A 308 -4.42 17.87 9.77
C MET A 308 -4.05 18.48 8.42
N PHE A 309 -4.90 18.31 7.40
CA PHE A 309 -4.69 18.96 6.10
C PHE A 309 -4.72 20.49 6.18
N SER A 310 -5.51 21.03 7.10
CA SER A 310 -5.62 22.48 7.31
C SER A 310 -4.40 23.03 8.07
N ALA A 311 -3.73 22.22 8.88
CA ALA A 311 -2.54 22.60 9.64
C ALA A 311 -1.22 22.52 8.85
N LEU A 312 -1.22 21.95 7.65
CA LEU A 312 -0.02 21.83 6.82
C LEU A 312 0.60 23.22 6.47
N PRO A 313 1.94 23.33 6.40
CA PRO A 313 2.63 24.52 5.87
C PRO A 313 2.17 24.90 4.45
N ASN A 314 2.26 26.17 4.06
CA ASN A 314 1.69 26.68 2.81
C ASN A 314 2.35 26.09 1.54
N ASP A 315 3.66 25.93 1.57
CA ASP A 315 4.48 25.24 0.57
C ASP A 315 4.00 23.79 0.36
N GLN A 316 3.65 23.09 1.44
CA GLN A 316 3.09 21.74 1.39
C GLN A 316 1.62 21.75 0.94
N LYS A 317 0.82 22.71 1.40
CA LYS A 317 -0.58 22.91 0.95
C LYS A 317 -0.67 23.15 -0.55
N ILE A 318 0.32 23.79 -1.18
CA ILE A 318 0.35 24.01 -2.63
C ILE A 318 0.59 22.68 -3.37
N LEU A 319 1.56 21.87 -2.93
CA LEU A 319 1.79 20.51 -3.44
C LEU A 319 0.52 19.64 -3.31
N TYR A 320 -0.24 19.83 -2.22
CA TYR A 320 -1.46 19.07 -1.92
C TYR A 320 -2.76 19.76 -2.39
N SER A 321 -2.67 20.96 -2.97
CA SER A 321 -3.83 21.73 -3.44
C SER A 321 -4.55 21.03 -4.60
N PHE A 322 -3.80 20.24 -5.38
CA PHE A 322 -4.32 19.35 -6.42
C PHE A 322 -5.22 18.23 -5.89
N ALA A 323 -5.21 17.95 -4.58
CA ALA A 323 -6.10 16.98 -3.97
C ALA A 323 -7.39 17.62 -3.39
N LYS A 324 -7.47 18.97 -3.32
CA LYS A 324 -8.59 19.67 -2.67
C LYS A 324 -9.89 19.74 -3.49
N LYS A 325 -9.86 19.64 -4.83
CA LYS A 325 -11.08 19.62 -5.66
C LYS A 325 -11.39 18.17 -6.09
N LYS A 326 -12.64 17.71 -6.00
CA LYS A 326 -12.98 16.29 -6.30
C LYS A 326 -12.56 15.85 -7.73
N ASN A 327 -12.72 16.74 -8.72
CA ASN A 327 -12.26 16.49 -10.09
C ASN A 327 -10.74 16.46 -10.24
N SER A 328 -9.99 17.08 -9.31
CA SER A 328 -8.54 17.07 -9.35
C SER A 328 -7.96 15.77 -8.77
N THR A 329 -8.59 15.14 -7.76
CA THR A 329 -8.15 13.83 -7.24
C THR A 329 -8.19 12.74 -8.32
N LYS A 330 -9.30 12.60 -9.06
CA LYS A 330 -9.40 11.59 -10.13
C LYS A 330 -8.35 11.81 -11.21
N SER A 331 -8.16 13.04 -11.68
CA SER A 331 -7.19 13.35 -12.72
C SER A 331 -5.75 13.10 -12.26
N VAL A 332 -5.45 13.41 -11.01
CA VAL A 332 -4.16 13.15 -10.37
C VAL A 332 -3.92 11.66 -10.28
N MET A 333 -4.93 10.89 -9.82
CA MET A 333 -4.83 9.44 -9.73
C MET A 333 -4.57 8.80 -11.10
N THR A 334 -5.23 9.27 -12.16
CA THR A 334 -4.94 8.80 -13.53
C THR A 334 -3.51 9.14 -13.97
N SER A 335 -2.99 10.30 -13.56
CA SER A 335 -1.59 10.69 -13.85
C SER A 335 -0.58 9.79 -13.14
N LEU A 336 -0.85 9.47 -11.87
CA LEU A 336 -0.05 8.52 -11.08
C LEU A 336 -0.13 7.10 -11.62
N MET A 337 -1.32 6.67 -12.07
CA MET A 337 -1.53 5.36 -12.69
C MET A 337 -0.67 5.23 -13.94
N PHE A 338 -0.65 6.27 -14.78
CA PHE A 338 0.22 6.28 -15.95
C PHE A 338 1.70 6.30 -15.59
N HIS A 339 2.10 7.05 -14.56
CA HIS A 339 3.49 7.08 -14.11
C HIS A 339 3.98 5.69 -13.67
N ASN A 340 3.18 4.98 -12.87
CA ASN A 340 3.46 3.60 -12.47
C ASN A 340 3.51 2.66 -13.68
N PHE A 341 2.50 2.73 -14.55
CA PHE A 341 2.42 1.92 -15.76
C PHE A 341 3.64 2.13 -16.67
N LYS A 342 4.00 3.39 -16.93
CA LYS A 342 5.15 3.75 -17.75
C LYS A 342 6.45 3.18 -17.18
N SER A 343 6.65 3.23 -15.87
CA SER A 343 7.85 2.69 -15.23
C SER A 343 7.98 1.18 -15.47
N ASN A 344 6.91 0.42 -15.20
CA ASN A 344 6.88 -1.03 -15.42
C ASN A 344 6.99 -1.41 -16.91
N TYR A 345 6.36 -0.64 -17.79
CA TYR A 345 6.42 -0.85 -19.24
C TYR A 345 7.85 -0.66 -19.78
N LEU A 346 8.59 0.32 -19.27
CA LEU A 346 9.98 0.55 -19.66
C LEU A 346 10.91 -0.54 -19.13
N GLU A 347 10.73 -0.98 -17.88
CA GLU A 347 11.50 -2.08 -17.27
C GLU A 347 11.33 -3.37 -18.09
N SER A 348 10.09 -3.78 -18.40
CA SER A 348 9.82 -4.96 -19.22
C SER A 348 10.32 -4.87 -20.67
N LYS A 349 10.34 -3.67 -21.28
CA LYS A 349 10.90 -3.49 -22.63
C LYS A 349 12.43 -3.52 -22.61
N GLN A 350 13.09 -3.03 -21.56
CA GLN A 350 14.54 -3.13 -21.39
C GLN A 350 15.01 -4.57 -21.23
N GLU A 351 14.28 -5.40 -20.48
CA GLU A 351 14.55 -6.84 -20.37
C GLU A 351 14.46 -7.53 -21.74
N ASN A 352 13.47 -7.17 -22.57
CA ASN A 352 13.29 -7.74 -23.91
C ASN A 352 14.31 -7.25 -24.96
N ILE A 353 15.01 -6.13 -24.73
CA ILE A 353 16.05 -5.60 -25.64
C ILE A 353 17.36 -6.40 -25.49
N VAL A 354 17.63 -6.97 -24.31
CA VAL A 354 18.81 -7.82 -24.10
C VAL A 354 18.71 -9.14 -24.89
N ASP A 355 17.48 -9.62 -25.14
CA ASP A 355 17.23 -10.89 -25.84
C ASP A 355 16.91 -10.74 -27.34
N ASN A 356 16.60 -9.54 -27.83
CA ASN A 356 16.26 -9.30 -29.24
C ASN A 356 17.05 -8.14 -29.84
N VAL A 357 18.29 -8.42 -30.25
CA VAL A 357 18.99 -7.61 -31.25
C VAL A 357 18.39 -7.93 -32.62
N SER A 358 17.20 -7.40 -32.90
CA SER A 358 16.70 -7.32 -34.28
C SER A 358 16.01 -5.99 -34.56
N SER A 359 16.33 -5.52 -35.76
CA SER A 359 16.13 -4.21 -36.37
C SER A 359 14.66 -3.79 -36.55
N ASN A 360 14.29 -2.69 -35.90
CA ASN A 360 13.58 -1.54 -36.47
C ASN A 360 13.41 -0.50 -35.37
N ALA A 361 14.30 0.49 -35.35
CA ALA A 361 14.22 1.58 -34.38
C ALA A 361 12.96 2.42 -34.68
N LYS A 362 11.91 2.22 -33.88
CA LYS A 362 10.72 3.07 -33.90
C LYS A 362 11.11 4.49 -33.53
N SER A 363 10.46 5.48 -34.13
CA SER A 363 10.62 6.88 -33.73
C SER A 363 10.11 7.10 -32.30
N ASP A 364 10.63 8.12 -31.61
CA ASP A 364 10.19 8.48 -30.25
C ASP A 364 8.67 8.74 -30.18
N ASP A 365 8.09 9.30 -31.24
CA ASP A 365 6.65 9.57 -31.34
C ASP A 365 5.83 8.28 -31.47
N GLU A 366 6.31 7.28 -32.22
CA GLU A 366 5.66 5.98 -32.34
C GLU A 366 5.73 5.18 -31.04
N LEU A 367 6.87 5.23 -30.34
CA LEU A 367 7.04 4.61 -29.03
C LEU A 367 6.14 5.27 -27.98
N ALA A 368 6.05 6.60 -28.00
CA ALA A 368 5.12 7.32 -27.15
C ALA A 368 3.69 6.90 -27.46
N HIS A 369 3.29 6.89 -28.72
CA HIS A 369 1.94 6.48 -29.14
C HIS A 369 1.60 5.06 -28.67
N GLU A 370 2.49 4.09 -28.88
CA GLU A 370 2.35 2.70 -28.41
C GLU A 370 2.13 2.64 -26.89
N LEU A 371 2.94 3.37 -26.12
CA LEU A 371 2.81 3.44 -24.65
C LEU A 371 1.40 3.92 -24.23
N TYR A 372 0.85 4.94 -24.89
CA TYR A 372 -0.49 5.44 -24.58
C TYR A 372 -1.59 4.44 -24.98
N VAL A 373 -1.44 3.74 -26.11
CA VAL A 373 -2.38 2.70 -26.53
C VAL A 373 -2.41 1.57 -25.50
N GLU A 374 -1.25 1.07 -25.11
CA GLU A 374 -1.13 -0.01 -24.13
C GLU A 374 -1.66 0.42 -22.75
N PHE A 375 -1.45 1.67 -22.35
CA PHE A 375 -2.05 2.20 -21.13
C PHE A 375 -3.59 2.20 -21.15
N PHE A 376 -4.21 2.59 -22.26
CA PHE A 376 -5.68 2.58 -22.37
C PHE A 376 -6.25 1.14 -22.39
N LYS A 377 -5.53 0.19 -23.00
CA LYS A 377 -5.86 -1.24 -22.92
C LYS A 377 -5.75 -1.76 -21.49
N TYR A 378 -4.68 -1.39 -20.79
CA TYR A 378 -4.46 -1.75 -19.40
C TYR A 378 -5.61 -1.25 -18.51
N LEU A 379 -6.00 0.02 -18.63
CA LEU A 379 -7.14 0.57 -17.90
C LEU A 379 -8.43 -0.20 -18.21
N ARG A 380 -8.73 -0.46 -19.49
CA ARG A 380 -9.92 -1.23 -19.90
C ARG A 380 -9.96 -2.61 -19.24
N SER A 381 -8.83 -3.32 -19.24
CA SER A 381 -8.71 -4.64 -18.60
C SER A 381 -8.97 -4.55 -17.10
N GLY A 382 -8.33 -3.63 -16.39
CA GLY A 382 -8.51 -3.47 -14.94
C GLY A 382 -9.93 -3.06 -14.55
N PHE A 383 -10.60 -2.20 -15.33
CA PHE A 383 -12.02 -1.91 -15.11
C PHE A 383 -12.91 -3.13 -15.32
N SER A 384 -12.63 -3.96 -16.32
CA SER A 384 -13.38 -5.19 -16.56
C SER A 384 -13.25 -6.20 -15.42
N GLN A 385 -12.08 -6.27 -14.77
CA GLN A 385 -11.84 -7.17 -13.63
C GLN A 385 -12.70 -6.83 -12.40
N ILE A 386 -13.04 -5.55 -12.22
CA ILE A 386 -13.93 -5.09 -11.14
C ILE A 386 -15.40 -4.95 -11.62
N GLY A 387 -15.77 -5.59 -12.73
CA GLY A 387 -17.15 -5.61 -13.23
C GLY A 387 -17.60 -4.32 -13.93
N ILE A 388 -16.71 -3.36 -14.19
CA ILE A 388 -17.03 -2.12 -14.91
C ILE A 388 -16.73 -2.30 -16.39
N GLN A 389 -17.78 -2.46 -17.20
CA GLN A 389 -17.61 -2.56 -18.65
C GLN A 389 -17.22 -1.23 -19.28
N THR A 390 -16.08 -1.23 -19.99
CA THR A 390 -15.54 -0.05 -20.64
C THR A 390 -15.11 -0.33 -22.08
N THR A 391 -15.19 0.72 -22.91
CA THR A 391 -14.72 0.75 -24.29
C THR A 391 -13.59 1.77 -24.41
N ALA A 392 -12.48 1.35 -25.00
CA ALA A 392 -11.33 2.21 -25.29
C ALA A 392 -11.30 2.54 -26.78
N PHE A 393 -11.29 3.83 -27.10
CA PHE A 393 -11.11 4.37 -28.44
C PHE A 393 -9.70 4.96 -28.54
N THR A 394 -8.82 4.32 -29.30
CA THR A 394 -7.39 4.67 -29.37
C THR A 394 -6.91 4.91 -30.81
N ASP A 395 -7.81 5.29 -31.71
CA ASP A 395 -7.46 5.57 -33.11
C ASP A 395 -6.97 7.02 -33.29
N GLY A 396 -5.88 7.19 -34.04
CA GLY A 396 -5.35 8.51 -34.42
C GLY A 396 -4.52 9.20 -33.34
N LYS A 397 -4.63 10.52 -33.19
CA LYS A 397 -3.81 11.29 -32.22
C LYS A 397 -4.24 11.00 -30.78
N ILE A 398 -3.28 10.92 -29.85
CA ILE A 398 -3.52 10.69 -28.40
C ILE A 398 -4.58 11.63 -27.83
N ASP A 399 -4.64 12.89 -28.30
CA ASP A 399 -5.61 13.88 -27.83
C ASP A 399 -7.07 13.50 -28.12
N LYS A 400 -7.31 12.60 -29.08
CA LYS A 400 -8.62 12.05 -29.43
C LYS A 400 -8.97 10.77 -28.67
N PHE A 401 -8.04 10.20 -27.91
CA PHE A 401 -8.29 8.93 -27.22
C PHE A 401 -9.36 9.09 -26.14
N MET A 402 -10.19 8.06 -25.95
CA MET A 402 -11.24 8.08 -24.94
C MET A 402 -11.43 6.69 -24.32
N LEU A 403 -11.63 6.66 -23.01
CA LEU A 403 -12.12 5.50 -22.29
C LEU A 403 -13.51 5.84 -21.77
N THR A 404 -14.52 5.06 -22.15
CA THR A 404 -15.93 5.31 -21.83
C THR A 404 -16.60 4.11 -21.18
N ARG A 405 -17.64 4.33 -20.39
CA ARG A 405 -18.58 3.29 -19.92
C ARG A 405 -19.98 3.53 -20.49
N ASP A 406 -20.91 2.63 -20.18
CA ASP A 406 -22.33 2.71 -20.54
C ASP A 406 -22.55 2.88 -22.05
N HIS A 407 -21.86 2.05 -22.83
CA HIS A 407 -21.85 2.11 -24.30
C HIS A 407 -21.46 3.48 -24.88
N GLY A 408 -20.53 4.18 -24.24
CA GLY A 408 -20.01 5.47 -24.73
C GLY A 408 -20.64 6.71 -24.09
N LYS A 409 -21.66 6.54 -23.23
CA LYS A 409 -22.40 7.67 -22.64
C LYS A 409 -21.60 8.43 -21.58
N VAL A 410 -20.69 7.77 -20.87
CA VAL A 410 -19.92 8.39 -19.79
C VAL A 410 -18.44 8.28 -20.06
N VAL A 411 -17.76 9.43 -20.17
CA VAL A 411 -16.32 9.51 -20.36
C VAL A 411 -15.61 9.33 -19.02
N ILE A 412 -14.79 8.28 -18.92
CA ILE A 412 -13.96 8.01 -17.75
C ILE A 412 -12.63 8.74 -17.85
N VAL A 413 -11.96 8.63 -19.01
CA VAL A 413 -10.67 9.27 -19.32
C VAL A 413 -10.71 9.84 -20.73
N LYS A 414 -10.24 11.08 -20.90
CA LYS A 414 -10.04 11.74 -22.20
C LYS A 414 -8.56 12.00 -22.41
N GLY A 415 -8.00 11.55 -23.53
CA GLY A 415 -6.57 11.62 -23.83
C GLY A 415 -5.99 13.03 -23.77
N SER A 416 -6.67 14.03 -24.34
CA SER A 416 -6.20 15.42 -24.30
C SER A 416 -6.08 15.98 -22.89
N SER A 417 -7.14 15.84 -22.08
CA SER A 417 -7.13 16.29 -20.68
C SER A 417 -6.07 15.54 -19.87
N PHE A 418 -5.99 14.23 -20.06
CA PHE A 418 -5.03 13.38 -19.36
C PHE A 418 -3.58 13.77 -19.66
N ARG A 419 -3.21 13.95 -20.92
CA ARG A 419 -1.84 14.32 -21.33
C ARG A 419 -1.41 15.66 -20.74
N ILE A 420 -2.28 16.67 -20.81
CA ILE A 420 -2.01 18.00 -20.23
C ILE A 420 -1.83 17.89 -18.72
N ASN A 421 -2.74 17.18 -18.05
CA ASN A 421 -2.69 17.01 -16.61
C ASN A 421 -1.44 16.24 -16.18
N TYR A 422 -1.08 15.16 -16.86
CA TYR A 422 0.14 14.40 -16.60
C TYR A 422 1.39 15.29 -16.70
N ILE A 423 1.53 16.08 -17.77
CA ILE A 423 2.67 17.00 -17.94
C ILE A 423 2.70 18.03 -16.80
N ASN A 424 1.58 18.66 -16.48
CA ASN A 424 1.52 19.70 -15.45
C ASN A 424 1.81 19.15 -14.06
N HIS A 425 1.31 17.95 -13.77
CA HIS A 425 1.62 17.19 -12.59
C HIS A 425 3.14 16.92 -12.58
N MET A 426 3.68 16.16 -13.54
CA MET A 426 5.11 15.76 -13.61
C MET A 426 6.11 16.91 -13.63
N LYS A 427 5.82 18.03 -14.30
CA LYS A 427 6.71 19.22 -14.28
C LYS A 427 6.90 19.81 -12.90
N LYS A 428 5.85 19.77 -12.06
CA LYS A 428 5.94 20.21 -10.65
C LYS A 428 6.61 19.17 -9.75
N PHE A 429 6.85 17.94 -10.23
CA PHE A 429 7.44 16.84 -9.43
C PHE A 429 8.95 16.70 -9.54
N ILE A 430 9.54 17.00 -10.70
CA ILE A 430 10.97 16.73 -10.96
C ILE A 430 11.87 17.93 -10.59
N ASN A 431 11.31 19.15 -10.58
CA ASN A 431 12.07 20.40 -10.45
C ASN A 431 11.91 21.11 -9.09
N SER A 432 11.29 20.48 -8.09
CA SER A 432 11.10 21.02 -6.72
C SER A 432 11.58 20.03 -5.68
#